data_AF-A0A8B9Z151-F1
#
_entry.id   AF-A0A8B9Z151-F1
#
_cell.length_a   1.000
_cell.length_b   1.000
_cell.length_c   1.000
_cell.angle_alpha   90.00
_cell.angle_beta   90.00
_cell.angle_gamma   90.00
#
_symmetry.space_group_name_H-M   'P 1'
#
loop_
_entity.id
_entity.type
_entity.pdbx_description
1 polymer ?
#
loop_
_entity_poly.entity_id
_entity_poly.type
_entity_poly.pdbx_seq_one_letter_code
_entity_poly.pdbx_strand_id
1 'polypeptide(L)' 'GNLRLELSTLNPSFFFSFPLLKVHLNFLLFLHRLAEEARTNAFENKSKIIKSEHTVAAAKVIKHF' A
#
# COMPACT_ATOMS: atom_id res chain seq x y z
N GLY A 1 -22.12 -14.06 20.82
CA GLY A 1 -20.94 -14.81 21.31
C GLY A 1 -19.69 -14.10 20.85
N ASN A 2 -18.77 -13.80 21.77
CA ASN A 2 -17.56 -13.03 21.49
C ASN A 2 -16.51 -13.92 20.81
N LEU A 3 -16.61 -14.09 19.49
CA LEU A 3 -15.59 -14.74 18.65
C LEU A 3 -14.18 -14.16 18.88
N ARG A 4 -14.10 -12.88 19.29
CA ARG A 4 -12.85 -12.19 19.58
C ARG A 4 -12.16 -12.65 20.87
N LEU A 5 -12.91 -13.18 21.84
CA LEU A 5 -12.36 -13.69 23.11
C LEU A 5 -11.94 -15.16 22.98
N GLU A 6 -12.60 -15.94 22.14
CA GLU A 6 -12.24 -17.35 21.89
C GLU A 6 -10.94 -17.50 21.07
N LEU A 7 -10.62 -16.56 20.18
CA LEU A 7 -9.36 -16.61 19.43
C LEU A 7 -8.13 -16.14 20.24
N SER A 8 -8.32 -15.37 21.32
CA SER A 8 -7.19 -14.93 22.17
C SER A 8 -6.58 -16.05 23.02
N THR A 9 -7.31 -17.16 23.24
CA THR A 9 -6.79 -18.33 23.98
C THR A 9 -6.02 -19.30 23.07
N LEU A 10 -6.17 -19.20 21.74
CA LEU A 10 -5.63 -20.16 20.77
C LEU A 10 -4.21 -19.85 20.28
N ASN A 11 -3.77 -18.59 20.29
CA ASN A 11 -2.36 -18.23 20.13
C ASN A 11 -2.13 -16.72 20.36
N PRO A 12 -1.32 -16.29 21.35
CA PRO A 12 -1.02 -14.87 21.55
C PRO A 12 -0.35 -14.20 20.32
N SER A 13 0.43 -14.99 19.58
CA SER A 13 1.12 -14.58 18.35
C SER A 13 0.17 -14.19 17.22
N PHE A 14 -1.03 -14.79 17.20
CA PHE A 14 -2.05 -14.54 16.18
C PHE A 14 -2.46 -13.07 16.21
N PHE A 15 -2.68 -12.50 17.40
CA PHE A 15 -3.12 -11.12 17.57
C PHE A 15 -2.08 -10.08 17.13
N PHE A 16 -0.79 -10.40 17.31
CA PHE A 16 0.32 -9.53 16.89
C PHE A 16 0.61 -9.58 15.38
N SER A 17 0.30 -10.69 14.69
CA SER A 17 0.55 -10.84 13.26
C SER A 17 -0.44 -10.10 12.34
N PHE A 18 -1.71 -9.93 12.76
CA PHE A 18 -2.72 -9.24 11.92
C PHE A 18 -2.41 -7.79 11.56
N PRO A 19 -1.98 -6.92 12.49
CA PRO A 19 -1.73 -5.52 12.16
C PRO A 19 -0.57 -5.36 11.18
N LEU A 20 0.48 -6.19 11.31
CA LEU A 20 1.61 -6.18 10.38
C LEU A 20 1.17 -6.55 8.96
N LEU A 21 0.39 -7.64 8.82
CA LEU A 21 -0.12 -8.06 7.51
C LEU A 21 -1.00 -6.99 6.86
N LYS A 22 -1.85 -6.31 7.63
CA LYS A 22 -2.68 -5.21 7.12
C LYS A 22 -1.85 -4.03 6.64
N VAL A 23 -0.80 -3.64 7.36
CA VAL A 23 0.09 -2.54 6.95
C VAL A 23 0.85 -2.91 5.68
N HIS A 24 1.39 -4.14 5.58
CA HIS A 24 2.11 -4.58 4.38
C HIS A 24 1.21 -4.66 3.15
N LEU A 25 -0.02 -5.15 3.30
CA LEU A 25 -0.99 -5.18 2.21
C LEU A 25 -1.39 -3.77 1.78
N ASN A 26 -1.63 -2.86 2.74
CA ASN A 26 -1.95 -1.47 2.45
C ASN A 26 -0.79 -0.80 1.69
N PHE A 27 0.44 -1.04 2.13
CA PHE A 27 1.65 -0.54 1.47
C PHE A 27 1.82 -1.10 0.05
N LEU A 28 1.56 -2.40 -0.16
CA LEU A 28 1.64 -3.02 -1.48
C LEU A 28 0.60 -2.42 -2.45
N LEU A 29 -0.63 -2.21 -1.98
CA LEU A 29 -1.68 -1.55 -2.75
C LEU A 29 -1.32 -0.08 -3.07
N PHE A 30 -0.65 0.61 -2.15
CA PHE A 30 -0.12 1.95 -2.38
C PHE A 30 0.95 1.96 -3.46
N LEU A 31 1.94 1.06 -3.37
CA LEU A 31 3.00 0.94 -4.37
C LEU A 31 2.44 0.61 -5.76
N HIS A 32 1.42 -0.25 -5.84
CA HIS A 32 0.76 -0.56 -7.10
C HIS A 32 0.15 0.68 -7.74
N ARG A 33 -0.64 1.45 -6.98
CA ARG A 33 -1.24 2.70 -7.47
C ARG A 33 -0.17 3.74 -7.82
N LEU A 34 0.90 3.82 -7.05
CA LEU A 34 2.02 4.72 -7.30
C LEU A 34 2.73 4.39 -8.61
N ALA A 35 2.96 3.11 -8.90
CA ALA A 35 3.58 2.66 -10.14
C ALA A 35 2.68 2.93 -11.35
N GLU A 36 1.37 2.71 -11.21
CA GLU A 36 0.39 3.00 -12.26
C GLU A 36 0.39 4.50 -12.61
N GLU A 37 0.23 5.35 -11.60
CA GLU A 37 0.16 6.80 -11.74
C GLU A 37 1.48 7.41 -12.22
N ALA A 38 2.63 6.88 -11.77
CA ALA A 38 3.94 7.32 -12.24
C ALA A 38 4.19 6.93 -13.71
N ARG A 39 3.67 5.78 -14.17
CA ARG A 39 3.71 5.39 -15.59
C ARG A 39 2.86 6.32 -16.46
N THR A 40 1.63 6.61 -16.04
CA THR A 40 0.75 7.55 -16.74
C THR A 40 1.39 8.92 -16.85
N ASN A 41 1.94 9.45 -15.75
CA ASN A 41 2.66 10.72 -15.76
C ASN A 41 3.91 10.72 -16.66
N ALA A 42 4.68 9.62 -16.69
CA ALA A 42 5.83 9.51 -17.58
C ALA A 42 5.41 9.51 -19.06
N PHE A 43 4.32 8.81 -19.38
CA PHE A 43 3.75 8.76 -20.72
C PHE A 43 3.24 10.13 -21.17
N GLU A 44 2.48 10.83 -20.34
CA GLU A 44 2.00 12.20 -20.61
C GLU A 44 3.15 13.18 -20.85
N ASN A 45 4.23 13.05 -20.06
CA ASN A 45 5.44 13.86 -20.23
C ASN A 45 6.34 13.40 -21.40
N LYS A 46 5.90 12.42 -22.21
CA LYS A 46 6.67 11.85 -23.33
C LYS A 46 8.06 11.34 -22.91
N SER A 47 8.18 10.90 -21.65
CA SER A 47 9.42 10.37 -21.11
C SER A 47 9.53 8.88 -21.43
N LYS A 48 10.70 8.47 -21.94
CA LYS A 48 11.02 7.05 -22.18
C LYS A 48 11.26 6.25 -20.89
N ILE A 49 11.52 6.92 -19.77
CA ILE A 49 11.83 6.30 -18.49
C ILE A 49 11.02 6.94 -17.36
N ILE A 50 10.67 6.15 -16.34
CA ILE A 50 10.08 6.69 -15.12
C ILE A 50 11.21 7.34 -14.32
N LYS A 51 11.07 8.64 -14.06
CA LYS A 51 11.98 9.45 -13.25
C LYS A 51 11.36 9.75 -11.90
N SER A 52 12.18 10.19 -10.95
CA SER A 52 11.74 10.59 -9.62
C SER A 52 10.66 11.68 -9.65
N GLU A 53 10.73 12.62 -10.61
CA GLU A 53 9.71 13.66 -10.80
C GLU A 53 8.31 13.09 -11.09
N HIS A 54 8.20 12.01 -11.86
CA HIS A 54 6.92 11.34 -12.14
C HIS A 54 6.40 10.60 -10.90
N THR A 55 7.28 9.96 -10.14
CA THR A 55 6.91 9.28 -8.88
C THR A 55 6.47 10.27 -7.81
N VAL A 56 7.13 11.43 -7.70
CA VAL A 56 6.77 12.49 -6.76
C VAL A 56 5.43 13.12 -7.14
N ALA A 57 5.19 13.36 -8.44
CA ALA A 57 3.89 13.82 -8.92
C ALA A 57 2.77 12.82 -8.59
N ALA A 58 3.01 11.53 -8.88
CA ALA A 58 2.08 10.45 -8.57
C ALA A 58 1.78 10.35 -7.06
N ALA A 59 2.80 10.43 -6.20
CA ALA A 59 2.62 10.38 -4.75
C ALA A 59 1.77 11.55 -4.21
N LYS A 60 1.83 12.72 -4.85
CA LYS A 60 0.99 13.87 -4.49
C LYS A 60 -0.48 13.67 -4.85
N VAL A 61 -0.79 12.83 -5.84
CA VAL A 61 -2.17 12.51 -6.24
C VAL A 61 -2.76 11.44 -5.31
N ILE A 62 -1.93 10.46 -4.92
CA ILE A 62 -2.30 9.39 -3.99
C ILE A 62 -2.24 9.92 -2.54
N LYS A 63 -3.18 10.80 -2.18
CA LYS A 63 -3.23 11.46 -0.86
C LYS A 63 -3.90 10.63 0.25
N HIS A 64 -4.60 9.56 -0.08
CA HIS A 64 -5.39 8.79 0.87
C HIS A 64 -5.07 7.29 0.81
N PHE A 65 -4.56 6.78 1.93
CA PHE A 65 -4.30 5.37 2.23
C PHE A 65 -4.46 5.11 3.73
#